data_AF-A0AAN8IFV6-F1
#
_entry.id   AF-A0AAN8IFV6-F1
#
_cell.length_a   1.000
_cell.length_b   1.000
_cell.length_c   1.000
_cell.angle_alpha   90.00
_cell.angle_beta   90.00
_cell.angle_gamma   90.00
#
_symmetry.space_group_name_H-M   'P 1'
#
loop_
_entity.id
_entity.type
_entity.pdbx_description
1 polymer ?
#
loop_
_entity_poly.entity_id
_entity_poly.type
_entity_poly.pdbx_seq_one_letter_code
_entity_poly.pdbx_strand_id
1 'polypeptide(L)'
;SASVKEMPSTVVHDSPLRVRLLTKGYRPNLVSVALERLPRERLPYVEYYMKGMSILEKRGVEVEKTVAFLLDSNLSEKQAVVQRAQTADQLLGMGFSAEQVFSALLSSQGDRVKALDTLLGAR
;
A
#
# COMPACT_ATOMS: atom_id res chain seq x y z
N SER A 1 5.04 -28.83 38.57
CA SER A 1 4.33 -27.59 38.20
C SER A 1 5.28 -26.69 37.44
N ALA A 2 5.13 -26.58 36.11
CA ALA A 2 5.98 -25.71 35.30
C ALA A 2 5.29 -24.34 35.17
N SER A 3 5.86 -23.31 35.79
CA SER A 3 5.43 -21.92 35.58
C SER A 3 5.78 -21.49 34.17
N VAL A 4 4.75 -21.17 33.40
CA VAL A 4 4.86 -20.62 32.06
C VAL A 4 5.46 -19.22 32.17
N LYS A 5 6.55 -19.01 31.44
CA LYS A 5 7.32 -17.77 31.37
C LYS A 5 6.49 -16.74 30.61
N GLU A 6 5.91 -15.78 31.32
CA GLU A 6 5.36 -14.57 30.71
C GLU A 6 6.50 -13.82 30.00
N MET A 7 6.47 -13.79 28.68
CA MET A 7 7.34 -12.93 27.89
C MET A 7 6.78 -11.51 27.95
N PRO A 8 7.59 -10.51 28.35
CA PRO A 8 7.14 -9.13 28.32
C PRO A 8 6.88 -8.73 26.87
N SER A 9 5.66 -8.26 26.63
CA SER A 9 5.24 -7.59 25.41
C SER A 9 6.35 -6.66 24.95
N THR A 10 6.89 -6.92 23.76
CA THR A 10 7.87 -6.05 23.12
C THR A 10 7.27 -4.65 23.12
N VAL A 11 7.79 -3.79 23.99
CA VAL A 11 7.47 -2.37 23.99
C VAL A 11 8.06 -1.88 22.68
N VAL A 12 7.22 -1.86 21.65
CA VAL A 12 7.55 -1.21 20.39
C VAL A 12 7.76 0.24 20.80
N HIS A 13 9.02 0.63 20.99
CA HIS A 13 9.35 2.03 21.21
C HIS A 13 8.75 2.78 20.04
N ASP A 14 7.65 3.49 20.32
CA ASP A 14 6.90 4.17 19.28
C ASP A 14 7.82 5.23 18.70
N SER A 15 8.29 4.96 17.48
CA SER A 15 9.17 5.89 16.80
C SER A 15 8.47 7.25 16.76
N PRO A 16 9.20 8.38 16.88
CA PRO A 16 8.58 9.71 16.80
C PRO A 16 7.73 9.88 15.53
N LEU A 17 8.11 9.17 14.45
CA LEU A 17 7.32 9.09 13.23
C LEU A 17 5.98 8.40 13.45
N ARG A 18 5.93 7.21 14.09
CA ARG A 18 4.67 6.50 14.38
C ARG A 18 3.73 7.36 15.21
N VAL A 19 4.22 7.95 16.30
CA VAL A 19 3.41 8.84 17.17
C VAL A 19 2.81 9.96 16.34
N ARG A 20 3.63 10.66 15.53
CA ARG A 20 3.18 11.76 14.69
C ARG A 20 2.10 11.34 13.70
N LEU A 21 2.23 10.17 13.08
CA LEU A 21 1.23 9.67 12.13
C LEU A 21 -0.09 9.31 12.82
N LEU A 22 -0.03 8.68 14.00
CA LEU A 22 -1.24 8.38 14.78
C LEU A 22 -1.93 9.65 15.29
N THR A 23 -1.18 10.65 15.78
CA THR A 23 -1.73 11.96 16.19
C THR A 23 -2.39 12.71 15.04
N LYS A 24 -1.91 12.54 13.81
CA LYS A 24 -2.56 13.06 12.59
C LYS A 24 -3.86 12.34 12.22
N GLY A 25 -4.22 11.26 12.92
CA GLY A 25 -5.45 10.50 12.67
C GLY A 25 -5.31 9.39 11.62
N TYR A 26 -4.09 9.01 11.23
CA TYR A 26 -3.92 7.83 10.37
C TYR A 26 -4.33 6.55 11.12
N ARG A 27 -4.98 5.61 10.42
CA ARG A 27 -5.42 4.35 11.00
C ARG A 27 -4.22 3.51 11.47
N PRO A 28 -4.27 2.88 12.66
CA PRO A 28 -3.14 2.12 13.21
C PRO A 28 -2.62 1.00 12.30
N ASN A 29 -3.50 0.28 11.61
CA ASN A 29 -3.14 -0.79 10.70
C ASN A 29 -2.30 -0.27 9.50
N LEU A 30 -2.71 0.85 8.90
CA LEU A 30 -1.96 1.49 7.81
C LEU A 30 -0.59 1.97 8.29
N VAL A 31 -0.53 2.58 9.47
CA VAL A 31 0.74 3.05 10.05
C VAL A 31 1.67 1.86 10.33
N SER A 32 1.15 0.77 10.89
CA SER A 32 1.95 -0.42 11.16
C SER A 32 2.55 -1.00 9.89
N VAL A 33 1.71 -1.29 8.88
CA VAL A 33 2.17 -1.88 7.62
C VAL A 33 3.13 -0.95 6.89
N ALA A 34 2.86 0.36 6.86
CA ALA A 34 3.76 1.32 6.23
C ALA A 34 5.15 1.33 6.86
N LEU A 35 5.23 1.38 8.19
CA LEU A 35 6.51 1.47 8.89
C LEU A 35 7.29 0.15 8.90
N GLU A 36 6.60 -0.98 8.76
CA GLU A 36 7.21 -2.30 8.67
C GLU A 36 7.72 -2.62 7.26
N ARG A 37 6.98 -2.23 6.21
CA ARG A 37 7.26 -2.64 4.83
C ARG A 37 7.98 -1.59 3.99
N LEU A 38 7.87 -0.31 4.31
CA LEU A 38 8.55 0.73 3.52
C LEU A 38 10.06 0.72 3.81
N PRO A 39 10.91 0.66 2.77
CA PRO A 39 12.33 0.83 2.95
C PRO A 39 12.63 2.27 3.37
N ARG A 40 13.79 2.48 4.02
CA ARG A 40 14.14 3.75 4.69
C ARG A 40 14.09 4.94 3.74
N GLU A 41 14.47 4.73 2.48
CA GLU A 41 14.52 5.72 1.41
C GLU A 41 13.12 6.21 1.00
N ARG A 42 12.08 5.41 1.28
CA ARG A 42 10.68 5.72 0.96
C ARG A 42 9.91 6.32 2.14
N LEU A 43 10.48 6.30 3.35
CA LEU A 43 9.86 6.91 4.54
C LEU A 43 9.54 8.41 4.41
N PRO A 44 10.30 9.24 3.68
CA PRO A 44 9.90 10.63 3.41
C PRO A 44 8.53 10.75 2.71
N TYR A 45 8.08 9.68 2.05
CA TYR A 45 6.82 9.60 1.31
C TYR A 45 5.77 8.72 2.00
N VAL A 46 6.00 8.33 3.27
CA VAL A 46 5.12 7.42 4.03
C VAL A 46 3.64 7.84 4.00
N GLU A 47 3.35 9.15 4.11
CA GLU A 47 1.98 9.66 4.06
C GLU A 47 1.31 9.44 2.70
N TYR A 48 2.07 9.43 1.60
CA TYR A 48 1.56 9.16 0.26
C TYR A 48 1.28 7.67 0.04
N TYR A 49 2.18 6.80 0.54
CA TYR A 49 1.93 5.36 0.56
C TYR A 49 0.70 5.03 1.40
N MET A 50 0.55 5.62 2.59
CA MET A 50 -0.64 5.42 3.42
C MET A 50 -1.93 5.93 2.76
N LYS A 51 -1.87 7.03 2.00
CA LYS A 51 -3.01 7.48 1.18
C LYS A 51 -3.34 6.45 0.09
N GLY A 52 -2.34 5.94 -0.64
CA GLY A 52 -2.54 4.89 -1.64
C GLY A 52 -3.14 3.61 -1.05
N MET A 53 -2.59 3.15 0.07
CA MET A 53 -3.13 2.02 0.83
C MET A 53 -4.57 2.25 1.28
N SER A 54 -4.88 3.44 1.82
CA SER A 54 -6.25 3.77 2.21
C SER A 54 -7.24 3.79 1.05
N ILE A 55 -6.81 4.08 -0.18
CA ILE A 55 -7.69 4.09 -1.36
C ILE A 55 -8.10 2.66 -1.67
N LEU A 56 -7.13 1.74 -1.79
CA LEU A 56 -7.40 0.37 -2.17
C LEU A 56 -7.99 -0.48 -1.03
N GLU A 57 -7.68 -0.16 0.23
CA GLU A 57 -8.34 -0.78 1.39
C GLU A 57 -9.84 -0.54 1.38
N LYS A 58 -10.31 0.65 0.96
CA LYS A 58 -11.76 0.93 0.83
C LYS A 58 -12.44 0.10 -0.27
N ARG A 59 -11.66 -0.49 -1.19
CA ARG A 59 -12.13 -1.46 -2.19
C ARG A 59 -12.04 -2.91 -1.70
N GLY A 60 -11.65 -3.13 -0.45
CA GLY A 60 -11.45 -4.46 0.12
C GLY A 60 -10.11 -5.09 -0.24
N VAL A 61 -9.15 -4.33 -0.79
CA VAL A 61 -7.80 -4.84 -1.04
C VAL A 61 -6.97 -4.80 0.23
N GLU A 62 -6.28 -5.89 0.54
CA GLU A 62 -5.40 -5.97 1.71
C GLU A 62 -4.30 -4.89 1.65
N VAL A 63 -4.03 -4.30 2.82
CA VAL A 63 -3.03 -3.24 2.98
C VAL A 63 -1.63 -3.74 2.60
N GLU A 64 -1.29 -4.97 2.97
CA GLU A 64 0.01 -5.58 2.64
C GLU A 64 0.19 -5.79 1.13
N LYS A 65 -0.84 -6.28 0.44
CA LYS A 65 -0.82 -6.43 -1.03
C LYS A 65 -0.67 -5.06 -1.71
N THR A 66 -1.34 -4.04 -1.17
CA THR A 66 -1.26 -2.69 -1.71
C THR A 66 0.14 -2.08 -1.55
N VAL A 67 0.77 -2.20 -0.38
CA VAL A 67 2.11 -1.61 -0.20
C VAL A 67 3.15 -2.31 -1.07
N ALA A 68 3.06 -3.64 -1.23
CA ALA A 68 3.92 -4.39 -2.15
C ALA A 68 3.77 -3.88 -3.59
N PHE A 69 2.54 -3.81 -4.11
CA PHE A 69 2.24 -3.27 -5.43
C PHE A 69 2.79 -1.85 -5.65
N LEU A 70 2.63 -0.96 -4.67
CA LEU A 70 3.13 0.43 -4.79
C LEU A 70 4.66 0.51 -4.76
N LEU A 71 5.33 -0.42 -4.08
CA LEU A 71 6.79 -0.54 -4.09
C LEU A 71 7.28 -1.12 -5.42
N ASP A 72 6.64 -2.18 -5.92
CA ASP A 72 6.97 -2.82 -7.20
C ASP A 72 6.73 -1.89 -8.39
N SER A 73 5.84 -0.92 -8.23
CA SER A 73 5.60 0.15 -9.21
C SER A 73 6.79 1.10 -9.41
N ASN A 74 7.83 1.00 -8.55
CA ASN A 74 9.08 1.76 -8.59
C ASN A 74 8.92 3.28 -8.85
N LEU A 75 8.00 3.90 -8.11
CA LEU A 75 7.60 5.28 -8.32
C LEU A 75 8.62 6.24 -7.71
N SER A 76 9.16 7.18 -8.48
CA SER A 76 10.14 8.17 -8.00
C SER A 76 9.46 9.38 -7.32
N GLU A 77 8.22 9.69 -7.69
CA GLU A 77 7.53 10.90 -7.30
C GLU A 77 6.40 10.67 -6.29
N LYS A 78 6.22 11.64 -5.38
CA LYS A 78 5.20 11.62 -4.31
C LYS A 78 3.78 11.42 -4.85
N GLN A 79 3.41 12.22 -5.86
CA GLN A 79 2.07 12.20 -6.44
C GLN A 79 1.82 10.95 -7.28
N ALA A 80 2.89 10.35 -7.83
CA ALA A 80 2.76 9.14 -8.62
C ALA A 80 2.26 7.96 -7.77
N VAL A 81 2.60 7.89 -6.47
CA VAL A 81 2.09 6.85 -5.54
C VAL A 81 0.56 6.89 -5.43
N VAL A 82 0.01 8.09 -5.22
CA VAL A 82 -1.44 8.27 -5.08
C VAL A 82 -2.13 8.06 -6.42
N GLN A 83 -1.57 8.58 -7.51
CA GLN A 83 -2.10 8.39 -8.85
C GLN A 83 -2.14 6.91 -9.24
N ARG A 84 -1.09 6.14 -8.93
CA ARG A 84 -1.05 4.69 -9.16
C ARG A 84 -2.19 3.97 -8.43
N ALA A 85 -2.42 4.31 -7.16
CA ALA A 85 -3.53 3.74 -6.39
C ALA A 85 -4.90 4.15 -6.94
N GLN A 86 -5.06 5.39 -7.42
CA GLN A 86 -6.30 5.84 -8.05
C GLN A 86 -6.59 5.12 -9.37
N THR A 87 -5.57 4.89 -10.20
CA THR A 87 -5.74 4.10 -11.41
C THR A 87 -6.15 2.67 -11.09
N ALA A 88 -5.52 2.05 -10.08
CA ALA A 88 -5.92 0.73 -9.61
C ALA A 88 -7.36 0.71 -9.08
N ASP A 89 -7.78 1.71 -8.30
CA ASP A 89 -9.15 1.87 -7.81
C ASP A 89 -10.19 1.91 -8.93
N GLN A 90 -9.89 2.65 -10.00
CA GLN A 90 -10.76 2.74 -11.17
C GLN A 90 -10.94 1.39 -11.86
N LEU A 91 -9.84 0.66 -12.10
CA LEU A 91 -9.88 -0.64 -12.76
C LEU A 91 -10.56 -1.71 -11.87
N LEU A 92 -10.31 -1.69 -10.57
CA LEU A 92 -11.05 -2.52 -9.61
C LEU A 92 -12.56 -2.21 -9.66
N GLY A 93 -12.92 -0.94 -9.76
CA GLY A 93 -14.31 -0.49 -9.92
C GLY A 93 -14.99 -0.98 -11.20
N MET A 94 -14.23 -1.46 -12.20
CA MET A 94 -14.76 -2.09 -13.42
C MET A 94 -15.01 -3.59 -13.25
N GLY A 95 -14.69 -4.18 -12.09
CA GLY A 95 -14.94 -5.60 -11.78
C GLY A 95 -13.73 -6.53 -11.95
N PHE A 96 -12.56 -6.00 -12.30
CA PHE A 96 -11.33 -6.79 -12.36
C PHE A 96 -10.80 -7.09 -10.95
N SER A 97 -10.12 -8.23 -10.79
CA SER A 97 -9.50 -8.59 -9.51
C SER A 97 -8.24 -7.76 -9.24
N ALA A 98 -7.84 -7.62 -7.97
CA ALA A 98 -6.62 -6.91 -7.61
C ALA A 98 -5.37 -7.51 -8.27
N GLU A 99 -5.30 -8.84 -8.37
CA GLU A 99 -4.17 -9.53 -9.02
C GLU A 99 -4.07 -9.17 -10.50
N GLN A 100 -5.20 -9.17 -11.22
CA GLN A 100 -5.26 -8.78 -12.62
C GLN A 100 -4.86 -7.31 -12.79
N VAL A 101 -5.44 -6.41 -11.99
CA VAL A 101 -5.19 -4.97 -12.05
C VAL A 101 -3.73 -4.63 -11.75
N PHE A 102 -3.16 -5.22 -10.70
CA PHE A 102 -1.78 -4.95 -10.29
C PHE A 102 -0.81 -5.45 -11.36
N SER A 103 -1.00 -6.67 -11.85
CA SER A 103 -0.18 -7.21 -12.94
C SER A 103 -0.23 -6.32 -14.18
N ALA A 104 -1.43 -5.94 -14.63
CA ALA A 104 -1.60 -5.07 -15.79
C ALA A 104 -0.97 -3.67 -15.60
N LEU A 105 -1.11 -3.07 -14.42
CA LEU A 105 -0.52 -1.77 -14.12
C LEU A 105 1.00 -1.81 -13.98
N LEU A 106 1.57 -2.91 -13.49
CA LEU A 106 3.02 -3.10 -13.46
C LEU A 106 3.57 -3.23 -14.88
N SER A 107 2.97 -4.09 -15.71
CA SER A 107 3.41 -4.30 -17.11
C SER A 107 3.24 -3.06 -17.99
N SER A 108 2.23 -2.23 -17.71
CA SER A 108 1.96 -0.99 -18.46
C SER A 108 2.62 0.26 -17.87
N GLN A 109 3.45 0.12 -16.83
CA GLN A 109 4.08 1.26 -16.13
C GLN A 109 3.04 2.26 -15.59
N GLY A 110 1.83 1.80 -15.26
CA GLY A 110 0.73 2.60 -14.73
C GLY A 110 -0.10 3.33 -15.79
N ASP A 111 0.17 3.11 -17.08
CA ASP A 111 -0.67 3.60 -18.17
C ASP A 111 -2.03 2.91 -18.12
N ARG A 112 -3.08 3.69 -17.84
CA ARG A 112 -4.44 3.17 -17.68
C ARG A 112 -4.98 2.51 -18.96
N VAL A 113 -4.70 3.10 -20.13
CA VAL A 113 -5.24 2.61 -21.40
C VAL A 113 -4.60 1.27 -21.73
N LYS A 114 -3.26 1.19 -21.66
CA LYS A 114 -2.53 -0.06 -21.88
C LYS A 114 -2.90 -1.15 -20.86
N ALA A 115 -3.08 -0.77 -19.59
CA ALA A 115 -3.54 -1.69 -18.56
C ALA A 115 -4.93 -2.24 -18.88
N LEU A 116 -5.86 -1.37 -19.31
CA LEU A 116 -7.20 -1.77 -19.69
C LEU A 116 -7.20 -2.67 -20.94
N ASP A 117 -6.41 -2.35 -21.96
CA ASP A 117 -6.25 -3.19 -23.15
C ASP A 117 -5.77 -4.60 -22.75
N THR A 118 -4.78 -4.66 -21.85
CA THR A 118 -4.26 -5.93 -21.30
C THR A 118 -5.36 -6.71 -20.56
N LEU A 119 -6.18 -6.03 -19.75
CA LEU A 119 -7.26 -6.65 -18.97
C LEU A 119 -8.42 -7.16 -19.84
N LEU A 120 -8.71 -6.47 -20.94
CA LEU A 120 -9.73 -6.85 -21.91
C LEU A 120 -9.25 -7.92 -22.90
N GLY A 121 -7.96 -8.28 -22.86
CA GLY A 121 -7.36 -9.23 -23.80
C GLY A 121 -7.18 -8.67 -25.20
N ALA A 122 -7.21 -7.34 -25.35
CA ALA A 122 -6.83 -6.67 -26.59
C ALA A 122 -5.31 -6.81 -26.75
N ARG A 123 -4.89 -7.67 -27.69
CA ARG A 123 -3.49 -7.82 -28.13
C ARG A 123 -3.18 -6.92 -29.29
#